data_AF-A0A9D2JDF7-F1
#
_entry.id   AF-A0A9D2JDF7-F1
#
_cell.length_a   1.000
_cell.length_b   1.000
_cell.length_c   1.000
_cell.angle_alpha   90.00
_cell.angle_beta   90.00
_cell.angle_gamma   90.00
#
_symmetry.space_group_name_H-M   'P 1'
#
loop_
_entity.id
_entity.type
_entity.pdbx_description
1 polymer ?
#
loop_
_entity_poly.entity_id
_entity_poly.type
_entity_poly.pdbx_seq_one_letter_code
_entity_poly.pdbx_strand_id
1 'polypeptide(L)'
;MLKWYQETEDQHDVFMAGRIRLVRNLAHYPFPVKLSGEESAKLEGELREGLSGIGSVDGKTFRTLPLSSMEAEEKEALRERRSINGEGAEKRGKESLLLSEDEKVSITLEGEDHIRLQCLSGKAELGRLWNEADRLDNYINERFDYAYHEKYGYLTAYPTNVGTGLRAGITLHLPLLSAGKQFGKLVSEMSRFGVAVRGVYGDGAENYGSVYEVSNQKTLGMTEEEIIALVQQMADRLAASERKVKSLTLRNHRLDLEDEIYKSYGVLKYAKKLSVKEAMTYLSQVRVGEMEGLLQLKAPVNFYGLMMEIQPANMKILAPEEEKADIGRARASYIRKMLPELV
;
A
#
# COMPACT_ATOMS: atom_id res chain seq x y z
N MET A 1 -13.03 -11.79 8.44
CA MET A 1 -12.05 -12.06 7.36
C MET A 1 -10.75 -11.36 7.69
N LEU A 2 -9.60 -11.94 7.33
CA LEU A 2 -8.30 -11.27 7.49
C LEU A 2 -8.22 -10.06 6.57
N LYS A 3 -7.63 -8.96 7.06
CA LYS A 3 -7.32 -7.81 6.22
C LYS A 3 -6.22 -8.17 5.22
N TRP A 4 -6.16 -7.47 4.08
CA TRP A 4 -5.18 -7.74 3.02
C TRP A 4 -3.72 -7.81 3.51
N TYR A 5 -3.38 -7.02 4.54
CA TYR A 5 -2.04 -6.94 5.12
C TYR A 5 -1.78 -7.92 6.25
N GLN A 6 -2.80 -8.68 6.65
CA GLN A 6 -2.71 -9.75 7.65
C GLN A 6 -2.44 -11.11 6.99
N GLU A 7 -2.38 -11.18 5.65
CA GLU A 7 -1.97 -12.37 4.90
C GLU A 7 -0.51 -12.74 5.25
N THR A 8 -0.27 -13.98 5.68
CA THR A 8 1.04 -14.45 6.19
C THR A 8 1.76 -15.44 5.28
N GLU A 9 1.14 -15.87 4.19
CA GLU A 9 1.53 -17.09 3.47
C GLU A 9 2.81 -16.99 2.61
N ASP A 10 3.55 -15.89 2.62
CA ASP A 10 4.82 -15.79 1.86
C ASP A 10 5.80 -14.75 2.43
N GLN A 11 6.16 -14.89 3.72
CA GLN A 11 7.02 -13.92 4.43
C GLN A 11 8.52 -14.09 4.13
N HIS A 12 8.93 -15.09 3.33
CA HIS A 12 10.34 -15.51 3.18
C HIS A 12 11.11 -14.81 2.05
N ASP A 13 10.68 -13.64 1.61
CA ASP A 13 11.42 -12.85 0.64
C ASP A 13 11.28 -11.34 0.86
N VAL A 14 11.95 -10.55 0.04
CA VAL A 14 11.91 -9.08 0.12
C VAL A 14 10.56 -8.51 -0.30
N PHE A 15 9.71 -9.29 -0.97
CA PHE A 15 8.38 -8.87 -1.41
C PHE A 15 7.40 -8.80 -0.22
N MET A 16 6.67 -7.69 -0.10
CA MET A 16 5.75 -7.47 1.02
C MET A 16 4.29 -7.31 0.59
N ALA A 17 4.04 -6.70 -0.57
CA ALA A 17 2.67 -6.44 -1.03
C ALA A 17 2.62 -6.10 -2.52
N GLY A 18 1.45 -6.36 -3.12
CA GLY A 18 1.09 -5.92 -4.47
C GLY A 18 -0.08 -4.95 -4.45
N ARG A 19 -0.14 -4.08 -5.46
CA ARG A 19 -1.25 -3.15 -5.69
C ARG A 19 -1.50 -2.96 -7.18
N ILE A 20 -2.78 -2.98 -7.57
CA ILE A 20 -3.26 -2.51 -8.87
C ILE A 20 -4.29 -1.41 -8.60
N ARG A 21 -4.16 -0.27 -9.29
CA ARG A 21 -5.12 0.83 -9.22
C ARG A 21 -5.48 1.32 -10.61
N LEU A 22 -6.77 1.38 -10.90
CA LEU A 22 -7.35 1.99 -12.09
C LEU A 22 -8.06 3.30 -11.73
N VAL A 23 -8.05 4.25 -12.66
CA VAL A 23 -8.87 5.46 -12.58
C VAL A 23 -9.70 5.62 -13.85
N ARG A 24 -10.95 6.04 -13.68
CA ARG A 24 -11.93 6.21 -14.75
C ARG A 24 -12.77 7.45 -14.49
N ASN A 25 -13.09 8.18 -15.55
CA ASN A 25 -14.15 9.18 -15.57
C ASN A 25 -15.29 8.70 -16.47
N LEU A 26 -16.46 9.28 -16.29
CA LEU A 26 -17.67 8.89 -17.01
C LEU A 26 -17.91 9.89 -18.17
N ALA A 27 -18.34 9.40 -19.33
CA ALA A 27 -18.47 10.20 -20.54
C ALA A 27 -19.55 11.30 -20.43
N HIS A 28 -20.61 11.04 -19.65
CA HIS A 28 -21.79 11.90 -19.57
C HIS A 28 -21.75 12.92 -18.43
N TYR A 29 -20.60 13.06 -17.76
CA TYR A 29 -20.41 13.97 -16.63
C TYR A 29 -19.16 14.85 -16.84
N PRO A 30 -19.20 16.14 -16.43
CA PRO A 30 -17.98 16.92 -16.26
C PRO A 30 -17.00 16.19 -15.33
N PHE A 31 -15.69 16.42 -15.45
CA PHE A 31 -14.74 15.85 -14.49
C PHE A 31 -14.97 16.38 -13.08
N PRO A 32 -14.56 15.67 -12.00
CA PRO A 32 -14.89 16.02 -10.62
C PRO A 32 -14.66 17.49 -10.24
N VAL A 33 -13.57 18.09 -10.73
CA VAL A 33 -13.19 19.49 -10.48
C VAL A 33 -14.22 20.51 -11.01
N LYS A 34 -15.06 20.12 -11.96
CA LYS A 34 -16.09 20.94 -12.60
C LYS A 34 -17.51 20.49 -12.30
N LEU A 35 -17.68 19.42 -11.53
CA LEU A 35 -18.99 18.86 -11.20
C LEU A 35 -19.76 19.81 -10.28
N SER A 36 -21.00 20.16 -10.63
CA SER A 36 -21.84 20.99 -9.76
C SER A 36 -22.37 20.22 -8.55
N GLY A 37 -22.95 20.96 -7.60
CA GLY A 37 -23.53 20.39 -6.40
C GLY A 37 -24.63 19.34 -6.69
N GLU A 38 -25.49 19.65 -7.65
CA GLU A 38 -26.63 18.81 -8.05
C GLU A 38 -26.18 17.62 -8.90
N GLU A 39 -25.28 17.84 -9.87
CA GLU A 39 -24.72 16.77 -10.70
C GLU A 39 -23.99 15.72 -9.87
N SER A 40 -23.25 16.16 -8.84
CA SER A 40 -22.58 15.27 -7.89
C SER A 40 -23.56 14.41 -7.10
N ALA A 41 -24.60 15.01 -6.51
CA ALA A 41 -25.60 14.23 -5.76
C ALA A 41 -26.32 13.21 -6.67
N LYS A 42 -26.56 13.57 -7.93
CA LYS A 42 -27.12 12.67 -8.94
C LYS A 42 -26.14 11.53 -9.27
N LEU A 43 -24.88 11.86 -9.56
CA LEU A 43 -23.82 10.90 -9.87
C LEU A 43 -23.59 9.91 -8.72
N GLU A 44 -23.54 10.38 -7.48
CA GLU A 44 -23.39 9.54 -6.29
C GLU A 44 -24.52 8.50 -6.20
N GLY A 45 -25.76 8.93 -6.45
CA GLY A 45 -26.94 8.06 -6.47
C GLY A 45 -26.84 6.98 -7.55
N GLU A 46 -26.51 7.38 -8.79
CA GLU A 46 -26.35 6.45 -9.91
C GLU A 46 -25.22 5.44 -9.67
N LEU A 47 -24.05 5.91 -9.21
CA LEU A 47 -22.91 5.05 -8.88
C LEU A 47 -23.27 4.07 -7.75
N ARG A 48 -23.92 4.52 -6.69
CA ARG A 48 -24.32 3.65 -5.58
C ARG A 48 -25.29 2.56 -6.04
N GLU A 49 -26.26 2.91 -6.89
CA GLU A 49 -27.22 1.95 -7.43
C GLU A 49 -26.54 0.94 -8.36
N GLY A 50 -25.77 1.40 -9.36
CA GLY A 50 -25.10 0.53 -10.32
C GLY A 50 -24.07 -0.40 -9.68
N LEU A 51 -23.40 0.06 -8.61
CA LEU A 51 -22.37 -0.72 -7.91
C LEU A 51 -22.91 -1.57 -6.75
N SER A 52 -24.22 -1.54 -6.47
CA SER A 52 -24.83 -2.32 -5.38
C SER A 52 -24.56 -3.84 -5.50
N GLY A 53 -24.45 -4.36 -6.73
CA GLY A 53 -24.19 -5.77 -7.02
C GLY A 53 -22.72 -6.15 -7.21
N ILE A 54 -21.76 -5.22 -7.01
CA ILE A 54 -20.35 -5.45 -7.38
C ILE A 54 -19.71 -6.64 -6.67
N GLY A 55 -20.16 -6.94 -5.44
CA GLY A 55 -19.72 -8.12 -4.68
C GLY A 55 -20.01 -9.46 -5.34
N SER A 56 -20.91 -9.53 -6.32
CA SER A 56 -21.18 -10.75 -7.09
C SER A 56 -20.03 -11.14 -8.03
N VAL A 57 -19.15 -10.19 -8.38
CA VAL A 57 -18.02 -10.42 -9.30
C VAL A 57 -16.92 -11.27 -8.66
N ASP A 58 -16.69 -11.08 -7.36
CA ASP A 58 -15.57 -11.66 -6.63
C ASP A 58 -15.96 -12.32 -5.30
N GLY A 59 -17.26 -12.38 -4.99
CA GLY A 59 -17.83 -12.98 -3.78
C GLY A 59 -17.61 -12.16 -2.50
N LYS A 60 -17.19 -10.89 -2.60
CA LYS A 60 -16.93 -10.06 -1.43
C LYS A 60 -18.15 -9.25 -0.99
N THR A 61 -18.25 -9.01 0.31
CA THR A 61 -19.19 -8.05 0.88
C THR A 61 -18.54 -6.67 0.92
N PHE A 62 -19.24 -5.66 0.40
CA PHE A 62 -18.81 -4.27 0.40
C PHE A 62 -19.63 -3.42 1.36
N ARG A 63 -18.96 -2.49 2.03
CA ARG A 63 -19.59 -1.40 2.79
C ARG A 63 -19.34 -0.08 2.08
N THR A 64 -20.35 0.78 2.05
CA THR A 64 -20.24 2.14 1.56
C THR A 64 -19.99 3.09 2.73
N LEU A 65 -18.88 3.82 2.68
CA LEU A 65 -18.44 4.77 3.69
C LEU A 65 -18.47 6.18 3.07
N PRO A 66 -19.40 7.06 3.46
CA PRO A 66 -19.34 8.46 3.06
C PRO A 66 -18.14 9.13 3.76
N LEU A 67 -17.10 9.47 3.00
CA LEU A 67 -15.88 10.05 3.58
C LEU A 67 -16.14 11.45 4.16
N SER A 68 -17.15 12.13 3.63
CA SER A 68 -17.65 13.42 4.09
C SER A 68 -18.09 13.43 5.56
N SER A 69 -18.62 12.31 6.06
CA SER A 69 -19.12 12.15 7.42
C SER A 69 -18.14 11.43 8.37
N MET A 70 -16.96 11.06 7.89
CA MET A 70 -15.96 10.36 8.70
C MET A 70 -15.06 11.34 9.45
N GLU A 71 -14.68 10.96 10.66
CA GLU A 71 -13.73 11.73 11.45
C GLU A 71 -12.33 11.70 10.80
N ALA A 72 -11.55 12.77 11.03
CA ALA A 72 -10.22 12.91 10.42
C ALA A 72 -9.29 11.74 10.77
N GLU A 73 -9.33 11.28 12.03
CA GLU A 73 -8.59 10.09 12.48
C GLU A 73 -8.96 8.81 11.73
N GLU A 74 -10.25 8.58 11.47
CA GLU A 74 -10.72 7.36 10.81
C GLU A 74 -10.28 7.33 9.34
N LYS A 75 -10.34 8.49 8.68
CA LYS A 75 -9.84 8.67 7.33
C LYS A 75 -8.33 8.50 7.25
N GLU A 76 -7.58 9.05 8.20
CA GLU A 76 -6.13 8.86 8.26
C GLU A 76 -5.78 7.39 8.47
N ALA A 77 -6.53 6.67 9.30
CA ALA A 77 -6.32 5.23 9.48
C ALA A 77 -6.60 4.43 8.19
N LEU A 78 -7.63 4.82 7.42
CA LEU A 78 -7.88 4.24 6.08
C LEU A 78 -6.73 4.56 5.11
N ARG A 79 -6.15 5.75 5.17
CA ARG A 79 -4.97 6.15 4.37
C ARG A 79 -3.74 5.34 4.77
N GLU A 80 -3.47 5.16 6.06
CA GLU A 80 -2.36 4.34 6.58
C GLU A 80 -2.51 2.87 6.14
N ARG A 81 -3.74 2.34 6.10
CA ARG A 81 -4.07 1.00 5.53
C ARG A 81 -4.17 0.98 4.01
N ARG A 82 -3.89 2.10 3.35
CA ARG A 82 -3.90 2.33 1.89
C ARG A 82 -5.25 2.21 1.20
N SER A 83 -6.36 2.13 1.94
CA SER A 83 -7.71 2.03 1.36
C SER A 83 -8.10 3.29 0.59
N ILE A 84 -7.62 4.46 1.03
CA ILE A 84 -7.76 5.75 0.35
C ILE A 84 -6.40 6.43 0.13
N ASN A 85 -6.33 7.41 -0.77
CA ASN A 85 -5.16 8.26 -0.97
C ASN A 85 -5.17 9.47 0.00
N GLY A 86 -4.12 10.30 -0.04
CA GLY A 86 -4.04 11.53 0.79
C GLY A 86 -5.21 12.48 0.56
N GLU A 87 -5.65 12.62 -0.70
CA GLU A 87 -6.81 13.45 -1.03
C GLU A 87 -8.08 13.00 -0.30
N GLY A 88 -8.41 11.72 -0.35
CA GLY A 88 -9.59 11.19 0.36
C GLY A 88 -9.50 11.34 1.88
N ALA A 89 -8.30 11.49 2.44
CA ALA A 89 -8.11 11.75 3.86
C ALA A 89 -8.29 13.24 4.22
N GLU A 90 -7.76 14.14 3.39
CA GLU A 90 -7.76 15.59 3.63
C GLU A 90 -9.12 16.24 3.29
N LYS A 91 -9.74 15.84 2.18
CA LYS A 91 -10.99 16.45 1.72
C LYS A 91 -12.17 16.08 2.63
N ARG A 92 -13.08 17.03 2.78
CA ARG A 92 -14.42 16.84 3.38
C ARG A 92 -15.49 16.95 2.29
N GLY A 93 -15.15 16.56 1.06
CA GLY A 93 -15.98 16.71 -0.12
C GLY A 93 -17.12 15.70 -0.10
N LYS A 94 -17.54 15.25 -1.29
CA LYS A 94 -18.65 14.31 -1.47
C LYS A 94 -18.17 12.89 -1.72
N GLU A 95 -16.88 12.65 -1.48
CA GLU A 95 -16.27 11.37 -1.77
C GLU A 95 -16.93 10.27 -0.92
N SER A 96 -17.19 9.14 -1.56
CA SER A 96 -17.58 7.92 -0.87
C SER A 96 -16.63 6.79 -1.22
N LEU A 97 -16.53 5.82 -0.32
CA LEU A 97 -15.64 4.69 -0.44
C LEU A 97 -16.47 3.41 -0.36
N LEU A 98 -16.48 2.61 -1.42
CA LEU A 98 -16.89 1.22 -1.33
C LEU A 98 -15.66 0.40 -0.94
N LEU A 99 -15.73 -0.27 0.21
CA LEU A 99 -14.62 -1.02 0.78
C LEU A 99 -15.07 -2.44 1.07
N SER A 100 -14.34 -3.43 0.55
CA SER A 100 -14.59 -4.83 0.92
C SER A 100 -14.28 -5.06 2.41
N GLU A 101 -14.98 -5.99 3.05
CA GLU A 101 -14.77 -6.27 4.49
C GLU A 101 -13.34 -6.70 4.84
N ASP A 102 -12.66 -7.37 3.91
CA ASP A 102 -11.24 -7.76 4.00
C ASP A 102 -10.26 -6.64 3.58
N GLU A 103 -10.78 -5.47 3.19
CA GLU A 103 -10.03 -4.30 2.73
C GLU A 103 -9.12 -4.57 1.51
N LYS A 104 -9.31 -5.69 0.80
CA LYS A 104 -8.56 -6.01 -0.42
C LYS A 104 -8.98 -5.16 -1.60
N VAL A 105 -10.23 -4.72 -1.65
CA VAL A 105 -10.78 -3.90 -2.73
C VAL A 105 -11.31 -2.60 -2.15
N SER A 106 -10.83 -1.48 -2.68
CA SER A 106 -11.37 -0.15 -2.40
C SER A 106 -11.72 0.57 -3.70
N ILE A 107 -12.91 1.17 -3.73
CA ILE A 107 -13.38 2.01 -4.84
C ILE A 107 -13.76 3.36 -4.26
N THR A 108 -12.91 4.35 -4.50
CA THR A 108 -13.23 5.75 -4.16
C THR A 108 -14.05 6.34 -5.29
N LEU A 109 -15.20 6.89 -4.96
CA LEU A 109 -16.10 7.58 -5.87
C LEU A 109 -15.95 9.10 -5.69
N GLU A 110 -16.02 9.82 -6.80
CA GLU A 110 -15.99 11.29 -6.87
C GLU A 110 -14.77 11.95 -6.18
N GLY A 111 -13.60 11.29 -6.24
CA GLY A 111 -12.32 11.87 -5.83
C GLY A 111 -11.69 12.72 -6.95
N GLU A 112 -10.40 12.51 -7.20
CA GLU A 112 -9.66 13.14 -8.33
C GLU A 112 -10.26 12.80 -9.70
N ASP A 113 -10.74 11.56 -9.82
CA ASP A 113 -11.47 10.99 -10.93
C ASP A 113 -12.80 10.44 -10.39
N HIS A 114 -13.83 10.28 -11.23
CA HIS A 114 -15.14 9.77 -10.77
C HIS A 114 -15.01 8.41 -10.08
N ILE A 115 -14.10 7.55 -10.55
CA ILE A 115 -13.90 6.21 -10.02
C ILE A 115 -12.40 5.95 -9.89
N ARG A 116 -11.98 5.57 -8.68
CA ARG A 116 -10.64 5.03 -8.38
C ARG A 116 -10.78 3.64 -7.78
N LEU A 117 -10.64 2.62 -8.61
CA LEU A 117 -10.65 1.21 -8.21
C LEU A 117 -9.24 0.80 -7.79
N GLN A 118 -9.12 0.08 -6.68
CA GLN A 118 -7.86 -0.42 -6.17
C GLN A 118 -8.00 -1.82 -5.59
N CYS A 119 -7.09 -2.71 -5.99
CA CYS A 119 -6.93 -4.05 -5.45
C CYS A 119 -5.57 -4.15 -4.72
N LEU A 120 -5.57 -4.71 -3.51
CA LEU A 120 -4.42 -4.85 -2.62
C LEU A 120 -4.25 -6.32 -2.21
N SER A 121 -3.00 -6.73 -2.00
CA SER A 121 -2.68 -8.02 -1.39
C SER A 121 -1.36 -7.95 -0.62
N GLY A 122 -1.26 -8.75 0.45
CA GLY A 122 -0.01 -9.02 1.15
C GLY A 122 0.95 -9.92 0.36
N LYS A 123 0.59 -10.29 -0.88
CA LYS A 123 1.45 -11.00 -1.84
C LYS A 123 1.73 -10.10 -3.04
N ALA A 124 2.95 -10.15 -3.58
CA ALA A 124 3.36 -9.38 -4.75
C ALA A 124 2.94 -10.03 -6.08
N GLU A 125 1.68 -10.47 -6.18
CA GLU A 125 1.14 -11.19 -7.34
C GLU A 125 0.37 -10.23 -8.26
N LEU A 126 1.08 -9.43 -9.04
CA LEU A 126 0.45 -8.41 -9.88
C LEU A 126 -0.52 -8.98 -10.93
N GLY A 127 -0.23 -10.15 -11.51
CA GLY A 127 -1.12 -10.80 -12.47
C GLY A 127 -2.46 -11.21 -11.86
N ARG A 128 -2.46 -11.72 -10.62
CA ARG A 128 -3.68 -12.07 -9.88
C ARG A 128 -4.49 -10.80 -9.56
N LEU A 129 -3.82 -9.75 -9.08
CA LEU A 129 -4.44 -8.47 -8.77
C LEU A 129 -5.00 -7.78 -10.02
N TRP A 130 -4.34 -7.93 -11.17
CA TRP A 130 -4.81 -7.42 -12.45
C TRP A 130 -6.11 -8.11 -12.88
N ASN A 131 -6.14 -9.43 -12.88
CA ASN A 131 -7.35 -10.20 -13.22
C ASN A 131 -8.53 -9.90 -12.28
N GLU A 132 -8.26 -9.52 -11.03
CA GLU A 132 -9.29 -9.07 -10.10
C GLU A 132 -9.78 -7.66 -10.44
N ALA A 133 -8.86 -6.71 -10.65
CA ALA A 133 -9.18 -5.34 -11.03
C ALA A 133 -9.90 -5.26 -12.38
N ASP A 134 -9.48 -6.03 -13.38
CA ASP A 134 -10.07 -6.05 -14.72
C ASP A 134 -11.53 -6.54 -14.69
N ARG A 135 -11.82 -7.62 -13.94
CA ARG A 135 -13.20 -8.09 -13.77
C ARG A 135 -14.11 -7.05 -13.10
N LEU A 136 -13.59 -6.36 -12.10
CA LEU A 136 -14.31 -5.28 -11.42
C LEU A 136 -14.49 -4.06 -12.34
N ASP A 137 -13.46 -3.67 -13.10
CA ASP A 137 -13.53 -2.56 -14.06
C ASP A 137 -14.53 -2.85 -15.19
N ASN A 138 -14.55 -4.08 -15.71
CA ASN A 138 -15.53 -4.53 -16.71
C ASN A 138 -16.97 -4.47 -16.18
N TYR A 139 -17.21 -4.92 -14.94
CA TYR A 139 -18.53 -4.80 -14.30
C TYR A 139 -19.00 -3.34 -14.22
N ILE A 140 -18.09 -2.41 -13.90
CA ILE A 140 -18.41 -0.98 -13.83
C ILE A 140 -18.69 -0.43 -15.23
N ASN A 141 -17.83 -0.76 -16.22
CA ASN A 141 -17.95 -0.28 -17.60
C ASN A 141 -19.24 -0.76 -18.30
N GLU A 142 -19.75 -1.96 -17.96
CA GLU A 142 -21.05 -2.45 -18.45
C GLU A 142 -22.24 -1.59 -18.02
N ARG A 143 -22.07 -0.75 -16.98
CA ARG A 143 -23.12 0.07 -16.37
C ARG A 143 -22.92 1.56 -16.61
N PHE A 144 -21.69 1.99 -16.82
CA PHE A 144 -21.33 3.39 -17.00
C PHE A 144 -20.35 3.53 -18.16
N ASP A 145 -20.70 4.36 -19.14
CA ASP A 145 -19.81 4.68 -20.24
C ASP A 145 -18.60 5.47 -19.73
N TYR A 146 -17.40 4.91 -19.91
CA TYR A 146 -16.17 5.61 -19.58
C TYR A 146 -15.83 6.70 -20.60
N ALA A 147 -15.30 7.81 -20.11
CA ALA A 147 -14.71 8.87 -20.91
C ALA A 147 -13.42 8.34 -21.56
N TYR A 148 -13.51 7.89 -22.81
CA TYR A 148 -12.42 7.27 -23.55
C TYR A 148 -12.20 7.97 -24.89
N HIS A 149 -10.95 8.06 -25.33
CA HIS A 149 -10.58 8.59 -26.64
C HIS A 149 -9.60 7.65 -27.33
N GLU A 150 -9.86 7.30 -28.59
CA GLU A 150 -9.06 6.29 -29.35
C GLU A 150 -7.55 6.53 -29.30
N LYS A 151 -7.12 7.79 -29.42
CA LYS A 151 -5.70 8.17 -29.33
C LYS A 151 -5.13 8.25 -27.91
N TYR A 152 -5.94 8.62 -26.91
CA TYR A 152 -5.46 9.03 -25.60
C TYR A 152 -5.86 8.07 -24.47
N GLY A 153 -6.65 7.04 -24.76
CA GLY A 153 -7.16 6.09 -23.78
C GLY A 153 -8.22 6.71 -22.87
N TYR A 154 -8.27 6.23 -21.63
CA TYR A 154 -9.13 6.75 -20.57
C TYR A 154 -8.73 8.18 -20.20
N LEU A 155 -9.71 9.07 -20.25
CA LEU A 155 -9.53 10.50 -20.00
C LEU A 155 -9.59 10.81 -18.50
N THR A 156 -8.74 11.72 -18.07
CA THR A 156 -8.54 12.10 -16.67
C THR A 156 -8.02 13.53 -16.61
N ALA A 157 -8.36 14.23 -15.53
CA ALA A 157 -7.82 15.56 -15.25
C ALA A 157 -6.32 15.52 -14.90
N TYR A 158 -5.80 14.36 -14.52
CA TYR A 158 -4.42 14.17 -14.06
C TYR A 158 -3.53 13.60 -15.17
N PRO A 159 -2.57 14.38 -15.72
CA PRO A 159 -1.76 13.95 -16.86
C PRO A 159 -0.96 12.67 -16.63
N THR A 160 -0.65 12.32 -15.39
CA THR A 160 0.10 11.11 -15.02
C THR A 160 -0.73 9.83 -15.03
N ASN A 161 -2.04 9.93 -15.29
CA ASN A 161 -2.96 8.80 -15.37
C ASN A 161 -3.52 8.58 -16.80
N VAL A 162 -3.30 9.51 -17.74
CA VAL A 162 -3.86 9.40 -19.11
C VAL A 162 -3.38 8.12 -19.83
N GLY A 163 -4.21 7.52 -20.68
CA GLY A 163 -3.94 6.24 -21.32
C GLY A 163 -4.69 5.11 -20.62
N THR A 164 -3.97 4.17 -20.01
CA THR A 164 -4.58 3.02 -19.33
C THR A 164 -5.26 3.37 -18.00
N GLY A 165 -4.93 4.51 -17.38
CA GLY A 165 -5.34 4.80 -16.00
C GLY A 165 -4.67 3.90 -14.94
N LEU A 166 -3.82 2.96 -15.36
CA LEU A 166 -3.25 1.92 -14.50
C LEU A 166 -2.04 2.42 -13.70
N ARG A 167 -2.07 2.14 -12.40
CA ARG A 167 -0.89 2.18 -11.53
C ARG A 167 -0.69 0.82 -10.88
N ALA A 168 0.30 0.08 -11.37
CA ALA A 168 0.80 -1.15 -10.75
C ALA A 168 1.90 -0.81 -9.74
N GLY A 169 1.92 -1.51 -8.61
CA GLY A 169 2.87 -1.26 -7.53
C GLY A 169 3.27 -2.53 -6.79
N ILE A 170 4.57 -2.70 -6.54
CA ILE A 170 5.11 -3.76 -5.66
C ILE A 170 5.83 -3.10 -4.50
N THR A 171 5.50 -3.51 -3.28
CA THR A 171 6.18 -3.10 -2.05
C THR A 171 7.29 -4.11 -1.72
N LEU A 172 8.51 -3.60 -1.53
CA LEU A 172 9.71 -4.35 -1.21
C LEU A 172 10.33 -3.87 0.10
N HIS A 173 10.92 -4.79 0.85
CA HIS A 173 11.81 -4.51 1.98
C HIS A 173 13.26 -4.57 1.51
N LEU A 174 13.97 -3.44 1.50
CA LEU A 174 15.34 -3.32 0.96
C LEU A 174 16.32 -2.74 2.00
N PRO A 175 16.48 -3.37 3.18
CA PRO A 175 17.27 -2.81 4.27
C PRO A 175 18.75 -2.66 3.96
N LEU A 176 19.37 -3.64 3.29
CA LEU A 176 20.82 -3.63 3.07
C LEU A 176 21.21 -2.91 1.77
N LEU A 177 20.41 -3.06 0.71
CA LEU A 177 20.63 -2.37 -0.55
C LEU A 177 20.47 -0.86 -0.39
N SER A 178 19.45 -0.41 0.35
CA SER A 178 19.20 1.02 0.53
C SER A 178 20.18 1.73 1.45
N ALA A 179 20.87 1.00 2.34
CA ALA A 179 21.99 1.52 3.11
C ALA A 179 23.25 1.76 2.24
N GLY A 180 23.32 1.16 1.05
CA GLY A 180 24.45 1.28 0.15
C GLY A 180 24.50 2.61 -0.61
N LYS A 181 25.70 3.18 -0.76
CA LYS A 181 25.94 4.44 -1.49
C LYS A 181 25.48 4.43 -2.96
N GLN A 182 25.30 3.26 -3.55
CA GLN A 182 24.88 3.10 -4.95
C GLN A 182 23.35 3.05 -5.13
N PHE A 183 22.56 3.02 -4.05
CA PHE A 183 21.11 2.89 -4.14
C PHE A 183 20.46 4.04 -4.90
N GLY A 184 20.85 5.29 -4.62
CA GLY A 184 20.32 6.46 -5.33
C GLY A 184 20.59 6.42 -6.83
N LYS A 185 21.75 5.91 -7.24
CA LYS A 185 22.09 5.70 -8.66
C LYS A 185 21.19 4.65 -9.30
N LEU A 186 20.96 3.53 -8.62
CA LEU A 186 20.07 2.46 -9.10
C LEU A 186 18.62 2.97 -9.28
N VAL A 187 18.11 3.75 -8.32
CA VAL A 187 16.79 4.38 -8.39
C VAL A 187 16.69 5.36 -9.57
N SER A 188 17.73 6.16 -9.80
CA SER A 188 17.79 7.08 -10.95
C SER A 188 17.80 6.33 -12.28
N GLU A 189 18.53 5.22 -12.37
CA GLU A 189 18.54 4.35 -13.56
C GLU A 189 17.15 3.77 -13.84
N MET A 190 16.45 3.27 -12.83
CA MET A 190 15.08 2.72 -12.96
C MET A 190 14.06 3.78 -13.42
N SER A 191 14.21 5.02 -12.97
CA SER A 191 13.36 6.14 -13.42
C SER A 191 13.45 6.35 -14.94
N ARG A 192 14.61 6.09 -15.56
CA ARG A 192 14.78 6.17 -17.02
C ARG A 192 14.01 5.09 -17.77
N PHE A 193 13.74 3.96 -17.13
CA PHE A 193 12.90 2.88 -17.66
C PHE A 193 11.41 3.10 -17.40
N GLY A 194 11.00 4.26 -16.84
CA GLY A 194 9.60 4.60 -16.64
C GLY A 194 8.99 4.06 -15.33
N VAL A 195 9.82 3.68 -14.37
CA VAL A 195 9.41 3.16 -13.06
C VAL A 195 9.95 4.07 -11.95
N ALA A 196 9.08 4.43 -11.00
CA ALA A 196 9.46 5.13 -9.79
C ALA A 196 9.73 4.14 -8.66
N VAL A 197 10.78 4.40 -7.88
CA VAL A 197 11.05 3.74 -6.59
C VAL A 197 10.95 4.80 -5.50
N ARG A 198 10.05 4.62 -4.54
CA ARG A 198 9.78 5.61 -3.48
C ARG A 198 9.73 4.93 -2.13
N GLY A 199 10.20 5.62 -1.08
CA GLY A 199 9.97 5.19 0.30
C GLY A 199 8.49 5.21 0.62
N VAL A 200 8.02 4.22 1.40
CA VAL A 200 6.61 4.11 1.79
C VAL A 200 6.32 4.89 3.07
N TYR A 201 7.26 4.89 4.02
CA TYR A 201 7.06 5.47 5.35
C TYR A 201 8.15 6.48 5.67
N GLY A 202 7.76 7.70 6.02
CA GLY A 202 8.68 8.80 6.29
C GLY A 202 8.45 9.99 5.36
N ASP A 203 9.12 11.10 5.66
CA ASP A 203 8.96 12.36 4.93
C ASP A 203 10.20 12.68 4.11
N GLY A 204 9.99 13.18 2.89
CA GLY A 204 11.06 13.61 2.00
C GLY A 204 12.02 12.48 1.62
N ALA A 205 13.27 12.56 2.10
CA ALA A 205 14.31 11.58 1.83
C ALA A 205 14.40 10.45 2.88
N GLU A 206 13.65 10.56 3.98
CA GLU A 206 13.65 9.54 5.02
C GLU A 206 12.72 8.38 4.65
N ASN A 207 13.17 7.15 4.90
CA ASN A 207 12.36 5.95 4.71
C ASN A 207 12.55 4.98 5.88
N TYR A 208 11.72 5.11 6.91
CA TYR A 208 11.85 4.29 8.13
C TYR A 208 11.32 2.89 7.87
N GLY A 209 12.09 1.88 8.28
CA GLY A 209 11.78 0.47 8.03
C GLY A 209 12.19 -0.05 6.65
N SER A 210 12.85 0.78 5.82
CA SER A 210 13.43 0.35 4.54
C SER A 210 12.41 -0.28 3.57
N VAL A 211 11.17 0.21 3.60
CA VAL A 211 10.07 -0.27 2.76
C VAL A 211 9.92 0.63 1.54
N TYR A 212 10.04 0.08 0.34
CA TYR A 212 10.01 0.82 -0.92
C TYR A 212 8.88 0.34 -1.81
N GLU A 213 8.19 1.24 -2.50
CA GLU A 213 7.24 0.90 -3.55
C GLU A 213 7.87 1.16 -4.92
N VAL A 214 7.82 0.14 -5.77
CA VAL A 214 8.17 0.17 -7.19
C VAL A 214 6.88 0.31 -7.98
N SER A 215 6.71 1.37 -8.77
CA SER A 215 5.49 1.58 -9.55
C SER A 215 5.73 2.25 -10.90
N ASN A 216 4.85 2.05 -11.86
CA ASN A 216 4.95 2.70 -13.17
C ASN A 216 4.71 4.22 -13.09
N GLN A 217 5.44 4.97 -13.92
CA GLN A 217 5.21 6.39 -14.17
C GLN A 217 4.51 6.64 -15.49
N LYS A 218 4.72 5.76 -16.48
CA LYS A 218 4.08 5.83 -17.79
C LYS A 218 2.78 5.02 -17.79
N THR A 219 1.74 5.61 -18.36
CA THR A 219 0.39 5.04 -18.49
C THR A 219 -0.14 5.14 -19.92
N LEU A 220 0.46 5.98 -20.77
CA LEU A 220 0.08 6.16 -22.18
C LEU A 220 1.12 5.52 -23.11
N GLY A 221 0.63 4.87 -24.17
CA GLY A 221 1.47 4.25 -25.19
C GLY A 221 2.05 2.89 -24.80
N MET A 222 1.49 2.27 -23.75
CA MET A 222 1.78 0.91 -23.30
C MET A 222 0.46 0.25 -22.93
N THR A 223 0.37 -1.05 -23.12
CA THR A 223 -0.72 -1.88 -22.60
C THR A 223 -0.60 -2.07 -21.09
N GLU A 224 -1.70 -2.40 -20.44
CA GLU A 224 -1.77 -2.74 -19.02
C GLU A 224 -0.83 -3.91 -18.68
N GLU A 225 -0.79 -4.94 -19.52
CA GLU A 225 0.09 -6.11 -19.37
C GLU A 225 1.57 -5.73 -19.46
N GLU A 226 1.95 -4.86 -20.40
CA GLU A 226 3.33 -4.37 -20.52
C GLU A 226 3.75 -3.55 -19.29
N ILE A 227 2.84 -2.73 -18.75
CA ILE A 227 3.07 -1.96 -17.53
C ILE A 227 3.31 -2.92 -16.34
N ILE A 228 2.48 -3.94 -16.19
CA ILE A 228 2.59 -4.93 -15.11
C ILE A 228 3.91 -5.70 -15.23
N ALA A 229 4.25 -6.18 -16.43
CA ALA A 229 5.49 -6.90 -16.68
C ALA A 229 6.72 -6.04 -16.39
N LEU A 230 6.69 -4.76 -16.77
CA LEU A 230 7.76 -3.80 -16.48
C LEU A 230 7.97 -3.62 -14.97
N VAL A 231 6.89 -3.42 -14.21
CA VAL A 231 6.98 -3.24 -12.75
C VAL A 231 7.51 -4.51 -12.08
N GLN A 232 7.02 -5.69 -12.48
CA GLN A 232 7.52 -6.96 -11.97
C GLN A 232 9.01 -7.14 -12.24
N GLN A 233 9.46 -6.92 -13.48
CA GLN A 233 10.87 -7.05 -13.86
C GLN A 233 11.79 -6.13 -13.04
N MET A 234 11.36 -4.88 -12.81
CA MET A 234 12.14 -3.93 -12.01
C MET A 234 12.18 -4.31 -10.52
N ALA A 235 11.07 -4.81 -9.98
CA ALA A 235 11.02 -5.32 -8.62
C ALA A 235 11.93 -6.54 -8.44
N ASP A 236 11.91 -7.49 -9.37
CA ASP A 236 12.79 -8.67 -9.37
C ASP A 236 14.28 -8.30 -9.40
N ARG A 237 14.63 -7.25 -10.16
CA ARG A 237 16.01 -6.74 -10.23
C ARG A 237 16.46 -6.12 -8.90
N LEU A 238 15.58 -5.38 -8.22
CA LEU A 238 15.85 -4.85 -6.88
C LEU A 238 16.00 -5.99 -5.87
N ALA A 239 15.10 -6.97 -5.92
CA ALA A 239 15.14 -8.13 -5.06
C ALA A 239 16.44 -8.93 -5.22
N ALA A 240 16.85 -9.21 -6.45
CA ALA A 240 18.12 -9.85 -6.73
C ALA A 240 19.33 -9.05 -6.22
N SER A 241 19.27 -7.72 -6.31
CA SER A 241 20.33 -6.83 -5.81
C SER A 241 20.42 -6.84 -4.28
N GLU A 242 19.28 -6.78 -3.57
CA GLU A 242 19.21 -6.93 -2.11
C GLU A 242 19.78 -8.28 -1.68
N ARG A 243 19.35 -9.38 -2.31
CA ARG A 243 19.87 -10.73 -2.00
C ARG A 243 21.39 -10.83 -2.20
N LYS A 244 21.92 -10.18 -3.24
CA LYS A 244 23.37 -10.12 -3.47
C LYS A 244 24.09 -9.37 -2.36
N VAL A 245 23.64 -8.16 -2.01
CA VAL A 245 24.24 -7.35 -0.94
C VAL A 245 24.16 -8.11 0.39
N LYS A 246 23.00 -8.68 0.70
CA LYS A 246 22.76 -9.51 1.88
C LYS A 246 23.75 -10.65 2.01
N SER A 247 23.97 -11.43 0.93
CA SER A 247 24.93 -12.53 0.92
C SER A 247 26.37 -12.08 1.22
N LEU A 248 26.76 -10.87 0.79
CA LEU A 248 28.08 -10.31 1.05
C LEU A 248 28.18 -9.82 2.50
N THR A 249 27.15 -9.15 3.01
CA THR A 249 27.08 -8.70 4.40
C THR A 249 27.14 -9.89 5.36
N LEU A 250 26.39 -10.96 5.11
CA LEU A 250 26.41 -12.17 5.93
C LEU A 250 27.76 -12.89 5.92
N ARG A 251 28.58 -12.73 4.87
CA ARG A 251 29.93 -13.31 4.82
C ARG A 251 30.95 -12.47 5.58
N ASN A 252 30.86 -11.15 5.49
CA ASN A 252 31.91 -10.24 5.97
C ASN A 252 31.62 -9.61 7.33
N HIS A 253 30.33 -9.46 7.68
CA HIS A 253 29.85 -8.66 8.82
C HIS A 253 28.71 -9.38 9.56
N ARG A 254 28.76 -10.71 9.64
CA ARG A 254 27.67 -11.50 10.25
C ARG A 254 27.40 -11.09 11.69
N LEU A 255 28.45 -11.04 12.52
CA LEU A 255 28.33 -10.76 13.95
C LEU A 255 27.79 -9.35 14.21
N ASP A 256 28.26 -8.35 13.44
CA ASP A 256 27.77 -6.98 13.55
C ASP A 256 26.28 -6.88 13.21
N LEU A 257 25.85 -7.59 12.16
CA LEU A 257 24.44 -7.65 11.77
C LEU A 257 23.59 -8.35 12.85
N GLU A 258 24.07 -9.48 13.36
CA GLU A 258 23.40 -10.25 14.42
C GLU A 258 23.26 -9.44 15.71
N ASP A 259 24.33 -8.77 16.17
CA ASP A 259 24.30 -7.91 17.36
C ASP A 259 23.28 -6.77 17.24
N GLU A 260 23.23 -6.08 16.09
CA GLU A 260 22.24 -5.02 15.84
C GLU A 260 20.80 -5.54 15.80
N ILE A 261 20.58 -6.76 15.28
CA ILE A 261 19.28 -7.43 15.30
C ILE A 261 18.84 -7.71 16.74
N TYR A 262 19.71 -8.26 17.58
CA TYR A 262 19.40 -8.57 18.97
C TYR A 262 19.16 -7.31 19.82
N LYS A 263 19.94 -6.24 19.60
CA LYS A 263 19.67 -4.92 20.21
C LYS A 263 18.29 -4.41 19.83
N SER A 264 17.95 -4.47 18.54
CA SER A 264 16.64 -4.05 18.02
C SER A 264 15.50 -4.84 18.64
N TYR A 265 15.65 -6.17 18.69
CA TYR A 265 14.69 -7.05 19.36
C TYR A 265 14.52 -6.68 20.84
N GLY A 266 15.63 -6.48 21.58
CA GLY A 266 15.60 -6.08 22.98
C GLY A 266 14.85 -4.76 23.19
N VAL A 267 15.12 -3.75 22.37
CA VAL A 267 14.39 -2.47 22.44
C VAL A 267 12.91 -2.69 22.18
N LEU A 268 12.52 -3.41 21.12
CA LEU A 268 11.11 -3.68 20.83
C LEU A 268 10.40 -4.47 21.95
N LYS A 269 11.09 -5.43 22.57
CA LYS A 269 10.51 -6.32 23.58
C LYS A 269 10.41 -5.69 24.98
N TYR A 270 11.22 -4.67 25.28
CA TYR A 270 11.28 -4.10 26.63
C TYR A 270 10.97 -2.60 26.73
N ALA A 271 11.15 -1.82 25.65
CA ALA A 271 10.86 -0.39 25.67
C ALA A 271 9.42 -0.12 26.10
N LYS A 272 9.20 0.93 26.90
CA LYS A 272 7.87 1.35 27.37
C LYS A 272 7.22 2.43 26.50
N LYS A 273 8.00 3.06 25.63
CA LYS A 273 7.55 4.10 24.70
C LYS A 273 8.42 4.04 23.44
N LEU A 274 7.80 4.10 22.27
CA LEU A 274 8.48 4.08 20.97
C LEU A 274 7.82 5.08 20.01
N SER A 275 8.65 5.89 19.35
CA SER A 275 8.21 6.63 18.16
C SER A 275 7.93 5.66 17.01
N VAL A 276 7.18 6.11 16.00
CA VAL A 276 6.95 5.32 14.78
C VAL A 276 8.26 5.05 14.03
N LYS A 277 9.17 6.04 13.99
CA LYS A 277 10.50 5.94 13.37
C LYS A 277 11.33 4.81 13.98
N GLU A 278 11.45 4.79 15.30
CA GLU A 278 12.20 3.76 16.03
C GLU A 278 11.58 2.39 15.80
N ALA A 279 10.27 2.27 16.01
CA ALA A 279 9.57 1.00 15.86
C ALA A 279 9.71 0.43 14.44
N MET A 280 9.51 1.24 13.39
CA MET A 280 9.67 0.81 12.00
C MET A 280 11.11 0.36 11.70
N THR A 281 12.11 1.09 12.21
CA THR A 281 13.52 0.77 12.02
C THR A 281 13.89 -0.57 12.68
N TYR A 282 13.53 -0.74 13.95
CA TYR A 282 13.83 -1.97 14.68
C TYR A 282 13.03 -3.17 14.14
N LEU A 283 11.77 -2.99 13.73
CA LEU A 283 10.98 -4.06 13.09
C LEU A 283 11.62 -4.51 11.77
N SER A 284 12.13 -3.57 10.99
CA SER A 284 12.88 -3.88 9.77
C SER A 284 14.13 -4.72 10.06
N GLN A 285 14.90 -4.37 11.09
CA GLN A 285 16.09 -5.13 11.48
C GLN A 285 15.73 -6.53 11.99
N VAL A 286 14.73 -6.66 12.88
CA VAL A 286 14.31 -7.98 13.40
C VAL A 286 13.75 -8.86 12.27
N ARG A 287 13.03 -8.28 11.30
CA ARG A 287 12.56 -9.01 10.11
C ARG A 287 13.74 -9.63 9.34
N VAL A 288 14.83 -8.88 9.13
CA VAL A 288 16.05 -9.44 8.51
C VAL A 288 16.58 -10.62 9.31
N GLY A 289 16.60 -10.48 10.64
CA GLY A 289 17.09 -11.54 11.52
C GLY A 289 16.30 -12.83 11.44
N GLU A 290 14.97 -12.73 11.43
CA GLU A 290 14.09 -13.89 11.27
C GLU A 290 14.25 -14.53 9.88
N MET A 291 14.22 -13.72 8.81
CA MET A 291 14.34 -14.22 7.43
C MET A 291 15.65 -14.95 7.16
N GLU A 292 16.76 -14.48 7.73
CA GLU A 292 18.09 -15.07 7.52
C GLU A 292 18.46 -16.12 8.57
N GLY A 293 17.54 -16.44 9.49
CA GLY A 293 17.81 -17.37 10.59
C GLY A 293 18.93 -16.91 11.53
N LEU A 294 19.17 -15.61 11.62
CA LEU A 294 20.06 -15.00 12.62
C LEU A 294 19.37 -14.90 13.98
N LEU A 295 18.04 -14.90 13.99
CA LEU A 295 17.20 -14.83 15.18
C LEU A 295 16.02 -15.78 14.99
N GLN A 296 15.69 -16.55 16.04
CA GLN A 296 14.56 -17.49 16.02
C GLN A 296 13.50 -17.06 17.02
N LEU A 297 12.27 -16.92 16.56
CA LEU A 297 11.09 -16.57 17.36
C LEU A 297 10.27 -17.81 17.69
N LYS A 298 9.67 -17.87 18.88
CA LYS A 298 8.80 -18.98 19.31
C LYS A 298 7.53 -19.13 18.47
N ALA A 299 7.15 -18.12 17.70
CA ALA A 299 5.99 -18.13 16.82
C ALA A 299 6.24 -17.26 15.58
N PRO A 300 5.53 -17.50 14.46
CA PRO A 300 5.61 -16.67 13.26
C PRO A 300 5.09 -15.26 13.53
N VAL A 301 5.66 -14.26 12.85
CA VAL A 301 5.24 -12.86 12.96
C VAL A 301 4.94 -12.28 11.59
N ASN A 302 3.81 -11.60 11.45
CA ASN A 302 3.57 -10.76 10.29
C ASN A 302 4.20 -9.39 10.49
N PHE A 303 5.48 -9.24 10.12
CA PHE A 303 6.18 -7.96 10.28
C PHE A 303 5.53 -6.82 9.49
N TYR A 304 5.02 -7.09 8.28
CA TYR A 304 4.38 -6.06 7.47
C TYR A 304 3.06 -5.59 8.08
N GLY A 305 2.22 -6.54 8.54
CA GLY A 305 1.00 -6.23 9.25
C GLY A 305 1.26 -5.41 10.51
N LEU A 306 2.28 -5.81 11.29
CA LEU A 306 2.69 -5.06 12.48
C LEU A 306 3.16 -3.64 12.13
N MET A 307 3.97 -3.47 11.07
CA MET A 307 4.40 -2.15 10.57
C MET A 307 3.21 -1.25 10.18
N MET A 308 2.14 -1.83 9.63
CA MET A 308 0.92 -1.10 9.28
C MET A 308 0.08 -0.75 10.51
N GLU A 309 -0.07 -1.68 11.44
CA GLU A 309 -0.88 -1.50 12.66
C GLU A 309 -0.29 -0.46 13.62
N ILE A 310 1.05 -0.33 13.66
CA ILE A 310 1.73 0.63 14.54
C ILE A 310 1.71 2.08 14.05
N GLN A 311 1.15 2.34 12.87
CA GLN A 311 1.03 3.70 12.35
C GLN A 311 0.14 4.57 13.27
N PRO A 312 0.36 5.90 13.35
CA PRO A 312 -0.27 6.74 14.36
C PRO A 312 -1.81 6.65 14.44
N ALA A 313 -2.53 6.72 13.31
CA ALA A 313 -3.98 6.70 13.31
C ALA A 313 -4.55 5.29 13.56
N ASN A 314 -3.92 4.25 13.01
CA ASN A 314 -4.23 2.86 13.34
C ASN A 314 -4.06 2.60 14.84
N MET A 315 -2.99 3.10 15.46
CA MET A 315 -2.78 2.95 16.90
C MET A 315 -3.84 3.67 17.73
N LYS A 316 -4.34 4.84 17.30
CA LYS A 316 -5.45 5.50 17.99
C LYS A 316 -6.72 4.65 18.02
N ILE A 317 -6.93 3.83 17.00
CA ILE A 317 -8.10 2.92 16.90
C ILE A 317 -7.86 1.62 17.68
N LEU A 318 -6.67 1.02 17.54
CA LEU A 318 -6.34 -0.30 18.10
C LEU A 318 -5.95 -0.27 19.58
N ALA A 319 -5.44 0.86 20.07
CA ALA A 319 -4.97 0.97 21.44
C ALA A 319 -6.12 0.88 22.45
N PRO A 320 -5.87 0.28 23.64
CA PRO A 320 -6.76 0.42 24.79
C PRO A 320 -6.98 1.89 25.13
N GLU A 321 -8.20 2.23 25.60
CA GLU A 321 -8.62 3.61 25.85
C GLU A 321 -7.65 4.35 26.79
N GLU A 322 -7.15 3.65 27.81
CA GLU A 322 -6.20 4.17 28.79
C GLU A 322 -4.81 4.51 28.21
N GLU A 323 -4.47 4.00 27.03
CA GLU A 323 -3.17 4.26 26.37
C GLU A 323 -3.30 5.20 25.15
N LYS A 324 -4.52 5.52 24.68
CA LYS A 324 -4.74 6.40 23.51
C LYS A 324 -4.15 7.81 23.69
N ALA A 325 -4.04 8.29 24.92
CA ALA A 325 -3.43 9.58 25.24
C ALA A 325 -1.91 9.63 24.95
N ASP A 326 -1.21 8.49 24.97
CA ASP A 326 0.20 8.38 24.62
C ASP A 326 0.42 7.26 23.60
N ILE A 327 0.30 7.63 22.33
CA ILE A 327 0.47 6.72 21.20
C ILE A 327 1.86 6.04 21.19
N GLY A 328 2.89 6.69 21.72
CA GLY A 328 4.22 6.07 21.84
C GLY A 328 4.23 4.92 22.83
N ARG A 329 3.53 5.09 23.97
CA ARG A 329 3.33 4.02 24.95
C ARG A 329 2.47 2.90 24.39
N ALA A 330 1.34 3.25 23.77
CA ALA A 330 0.42 2.28 23.16
C ALA A 330 1.14 1.42 22.11
N ARG A 331 1.94 2.05 21.23
CA ARG A 331 2.76 1.36 20.23
C ARG A 331 3.72 0.37 20.85
N ALA A 332 4.48 0.80 21.87
CA ALA A 332 5.41 -0.09 22.54
C ALA A 332 4.67 -1.26 23.22
N SER A 333 3.53 -0.99 23.85
CA SER A 333 2.67 -2.02 24.45
C SER A 333 2.19 -3.05 23.44
N TYR A 334 1.69 -2.56 22.30
CA TYR A 334 1.22 -3.38 21.20
C TYR A 334 2.34 -4.27 20.64
N ILE A 335 3.52 -3.70 20.33
CA ILE A 335 4.65 -4.46 19.81
C ILE A 335 5.11 -5.53 20.80
N ARG A 336 5.24 -5.22 22.10
CA ARG A 336 5.64 -6.23 23.11
C ARG A 336 4.70 -7.43 23.18
N LYS A 337 3.40 -7.19 22.95
CA LYS A 337 2.35 -8.21 22.91
C LYS A 337 2.43 -9.05 21.61
N MET A 338 2.65 -8.40 20.48
CA MET A 338 2.62 -9.04 19.16
C MET A 338 3.94 -9.71 18.78
N LEU A 339 5.07 -9.21 19.28
CA LEU A 339 6.40 -9.78 19.02
C LEU A 339 6.66 -10.97 19.97
N PRO A 340 6.81 -12.20 19.45
CA PRO A 340 7.08 -13.39 20.25
C PRO A 340 8.42 -13.34 20.95
N GLU A 341 8.62 -14.25 21.90
CA GLU A 341 9.92 -14.42 22.54
C GLU A 341 10.91 -15.13 21.62
N LEU A 342 12.21 -14.96 21.89
CA LEU A 342 13.26 -15.79 21.29
C LEU A 342 13.15 -17.23 21.79
N VAL A 343 13.52 -18.18 20.93
CA VAL A 343 13.61 -19.61 21.28
C VAL A 343 14.61 -19.86 22.39
#